data_AF-A0A0A3II78-F1
#
_entry.id   AF-A0A0A3II78-F1
#
_cell.length_a   1.000
_cell.length_b   1.000
_cell.length_c   1.000
_cell.angle_alpha   90.00
_cell.angle_beta   90.00
_cell.angle_gamma   90.00
#
_symmetry.space_group_name_H-M   'P 1'
#
loop_
_entity.id
_entity.type
_entity.pdbx_description
1 polymer ?
#
loop_
_entity_poly.entity_id
_entity_poly.type
_entity_poly.pdbx_seq_one_letter_code
_entity_poly.pdbx_strand_id
1 'polypeptide(L)'
;MIKHSTILTVGLINLIGLCLFQWYVASLLNDGMGLTNFHLFIPLILVGMNMLLWFVGQKIQFYQYWLLLYAGYAFSILLFYTVLYMDIDAAAGEGLPPGEVYWDLFLFVFIYAFMQLIIFCFLHIVTYILYRLFKKLFLLSVNSSL
;
A
#
# COMPACT_ATOMS: atom_id res chain seq x y z
N MET A 1 -18.13 -18.45 10.25
CA MET A 1 -16.89 -19.01 9.67
C MET A 1 -16.47 -18.14 8.50
N ILE A 2 -15.35 -17.43 8.63
CA ILE A 2 -14.76 -16.68 7.50
C ILE A 2 -14.23 -17.74 6.54
N LYS A 3 -14.62 -17.69 5.26
CA LYS A 3 -14.06 -18.62 4.27
C LYS A 3 -12.60 -18.20 4.04
N HIS A 4 -11.65 -19.11 4.24
CA HIS A 4 -10.22 -18.85 3.97
C HIS A 4 -9.99 -18.25 2.57
N SER A 5 -10.80 -18.67 1.59
CA SER A 5 -10.83 -18.11 0.23
C SER A 5 -11.01 -16.59 0.20
N THR A 6 -11.85 -16.01 1.08
CA THR A 6 -12.13 -14.58 1.14
C THR A 6 -10.92 -13.78 1.63
N ILE A 7 -10.23 -14.27 2.66
CA ILE A 7 -9.00 -13.65 3.20
C ILE A 7 -7.89 -13.68 2.15
N LEU A 8 -7.75 -14.82 1.46
CA LEU A 8 -6.78 -14.97 0.35
C LEU A 8 -7.06 -14.00 -0.79
N THR A 9 -8.33 -13.84 -1.20
CA THR A 9 -8.69 -12.90 -2.27
C THR A 9 -8.34 -11.46 -1.91
N VAL A 10 -8.68 -11.01 -0.70
CA VAL A 10 -8.34 -9.64 -0.25
C VAL A 10 -6.83 -9.45 -0.16
N GLY A 11 -6.11 -10.44 0.39
CA GLY A 11 -4.66 -10.42 0.45
C GLY A 11 -4.03 -10.31 -0.94
N LEU A 12 -4.51 -11.08 -1.92
CA LEU A 12 -4.04 -11.05 -3.30
C LEU A 12 -4.34 -9.72 -3.98
N ILE A 13 -5.54 -9.15 -3.80
CA ILE A 13 -5.89 -7.84 -4.36
C ILE A 13 -4.94 -6.76 -3.82
N ASN A 14 -4.70 -6.76 -2.51
CA ASN A 14 -3.79 -5.80 -1.89
C ASN A 14 -2.35 -5.98 -2.38
N LEU A 15 -1.87 -7.21 -2.42
CA LEU A 15 -0.54 -7.54 -2.90
C LEU A 15 -0.34 -7.11 -4.35
N ILE A 16 -1.21 -7.56 -5.26
CA ILE A 16 -1.12 -7.27 -6.68
C ILE A 16 -1.28 -5.77 -6.92
N GLY A 17 -2.25 -5.12 -6.29
CA GLY A 17 -2.49 -3.68 -6.43
C GLY A 17 -1.29 -2.85 -5.97
N LEU A 18 -0.68 -3.20 -4.84
CA LEU A 18 0.51 -2.53 -4.33
C LEU A 18 1.74 -2.77 -5.22
N CYS A 19 1.93 -4.00 -5.72
CA CYS A 19 3.04 -4.30 -6.64
C CYS A 19 2.90 -3.56 -7.97
N LEU A 20 1.71 -3.57 -8.58
CA LEU A 20 1.44 -2.83 -9.82
C LEU A 20 1.65 -1.33 -9.64
N PHE A 21 1.28 -0.79 -8.47
CA PHE A 21 1.53 0.60 -8.14
C PHE A 21 3.03 0.92 -8.04
N GLN A 22 3.80 0.13 -7.30
CA GLN A 22 5.24 0.34 -7.20
C GLN A 22 5.92 0.24 -8.57
N TRP A 23 5.48 -0.71 -9.40
CA TRP A 23 5.96 -0.83 -10.78
C TRP A 23 5.62 0.39 -11.64
N TYR A 24 4.39 0.90 -11.55
CA TYR A 24 3.99 2.13 -12.24
C TYR A 24 4.86 3.34 -11.84
N VAL A 25 5.18 3.46 -10.55
CA VAL A 25 6.08 4.51 -10.05
C VAL A 25 7.49 4.34 -10.58
N ALA A 26 8.03 3.11 -10.64
CA ALA A 26 9.34 2.84 -11.23
C ALA A 26 9.37 3.25 -12.71
N SER A 27 8.32 2.92 -13.47
CA SER A 27 8.21 3.30 -14.88
C SER A 27 8.23 4.81 -15.09
N LEU A 28 7.51 5.57 -14.26
CA LEU A 28 7.46 7.02 -14.37
C LEU A 28 8.82 7.68 -14.03
N LEU A 29 9.53 7.14 -13.04
CA LEU A 29 10.88 7.57 -12.70
C LEU A 29 11.84 7.38 -13.88
N ASN A 30 11.78 6.22 -14.55
CA ASN A 30 12.62 5.91 -15.71
C ASN A 30 12.32 6.82 -16.91
N ASP A 31 11.07 7.25 -17.10
CA ASP A 31 10.68 8.17 -18.17
C ASP A 31 11.05 9.65 -17.90
N GLY A 32 11.73 9.94 -16.77
CA GLY A 32 12.11 11.30 -16.39
C GLY A 32 10.92 12.19 -15.99
N MET A 33 9.72 11.61 -15.90
CA MET A 33 8.57 12.26 -15.31
C MET A 33 8.79 12.29 -13.80
N GLY A 34 9.34 13.39 -13.30
CA GLY A 34 9.65 13.57 -11.88
C GLY A 34 8.48 13.18 -10.97
N LEU A 35 8.79 12.78 -9.71
CA LEU A 35 7.79 12.37 -8.72
C LEU A 35 6.66 13.42 -8.62
N THR A 36 5.55 13.16 -9.28
CA THR A 36 4.38 14.03 -9.18
C THR A 36 3.64 13.71 -7.89
N ASN A 37 2.94 14.71 -7.34
CA ASN A 37 2.09 14.56 -6.15
C ASN A 37 1.09 13.39 -6.26
N PHE A 38 0.77 12.96 -7.50
CA PHE A 38 -0.09 11.81 -7.80
C PHE A 38 0.31 10.52 -7.08
N HIS A 39 1.60 10.32 -6.80
CA HIS A 39 2.11 9.08 -6.21
C HIS A 39 1.74 8.94 -4.72
N LEU A 40 1.51 10.07 -4.05
CA LEU A 40 1.07 10.11 -2.65
C LEU A 40 -0.43 9.83 -2.50
N PHE A 41 -1.21 9.94 -3.59
CA PHE A 41 -2.65 9.67 -3.58
C PHE A 41 -3.02 8.20 -3.81
N ILE A 42 -2.08 7.35 -4.27
CA ILE A 42 -2.37 5.94 -4.54
C ILE A 42 -2.58 5.09 -3.27
N PRO A 43 -1.87 5.32 -2.15
CA PRO A 43 -2.27 4.77 -0.85
C PRO A 43 -3.73 5.05 -0.50
N LEU A 44 -4.24 6.22 -0.90
CA LEU A 44 -5.63 6.65 -0.70
C LEU A 44 -6.62 5.81 -1.53
N ILE A 45 -6.27 5.50 -2.79
CA ILE A 45 -7.06 4.63 -3.67
C ILE A 45 -7.13 3.21 -3.10
N LEU A 46 -6.00 2.64 -2.68
CA LEU A 46 -5.93 1.29 -2.12
C LEU A 46 -6.70 1.15 -0.80
N VAL A 47 -6.58 2.15 0.09
CA VAL A 47 -7.38 2.19 1.31
C VAL A 47 -8.87 2.37 0.99
N GLY A 48 -9.21 3.20 -0.01
CA GLY A 48 -10.57 3.35 -0.51
C GLY A 48 -11.16 2.03 -1.01
N MET A 49 -10.40 1.26 -1.80
CA MET A 49 -10.82 -0.07 -2.26
C MET A 49 -11.02 -1.05 -1.09
N ASN A 50 -10.13 -1.06 -0.10
CA ASN A 50 -10.28 -1.91 1.09
C ASN A 50 -11.52 -1.51 1.92
N MET A 51 -11.80 -0.21 2.05
CA MET A 51 -13.01 0.28 2.70
C MET A 51 -14.27 -0.13 1.93
N LEU A 52 -14.27 -0.05 0.59
CA LEU A 52 -15.38 -0.54 -0.24
C LEU A 52 -15.59 -2.05 -0.08
N LEU A 53 -14.52 -2.85 -0.11
CA LEU A 53 -14.60 -4.30 0.12
C LEU A 53 -15.15 -4.63 1.51
N TRP A 54 -14.79 -3.83 2.51
CA TRP A 54 -15.34 -3.93 3.85
C TRP A 54 -16.85 -3.60 3.89
N PHE A 55 -17.29 -2.52 3.23
CA PHE A 55 -18.71 -2.14 3.13
C PHE A 55 -19.56 -3.17 2.37
N VAL A 56 -19.02 -3.82 1.34
CA VAL A 56 -19.73 -4.83 0.52
C VAL A 56 -19.92 -6.17 1.26
N GLY A 57 -19.57 -6.24 2.56
CA GLY A 57 -20.01 -7.33 3.43
C GLY A 57 -19.09 -8.55 3.44
N GLN A 58 -17.83 -8.38 3.04
CA GLN A 58 -16.82 -9.39 3.30
C GLN A 58 -16.57 -9.47 4.81
N LYS A 59 -16.82 -10.66 5.40
CA LYS A 59 -16.78 -10.92 6.85
C LYS A 59 -15.36 -10.94 7.44
N ILE A 60 -14.44 -10.14 6.92
CA ILE A 60 -13.08 -10.03 7.45
C ILE A 60 -13.08 -8.94 8.52
N GLN A 61 -12.34 -9.16 9.60
CA GLN A 61 -12.25 -8.15 10.66
C GLN A 61 -11.47 -6.94 10.15
N PHE A 62 -11.86 -5.72 10.55
CA PHE A 62 -11.19 -4.47 10.15
C PHE A 62 -9.66 -4.55 10.24
N TYR A 63 -9.13 -5.06 11.35
CA TYR A 63 -7.69 -5.18 11.57
C TYR A 63 -7.00 -6.17 10.61
N GLN A 64 -7.71 -7.20 10.13
CA GLN A 64 -7.17 -8.15 9.17
C GLN A 64 -6.97 -7.50 7.80
N TYR A 65 -7.85 -6.58 7.37
CA TYR A 65 -7.64 -5.80 6.14
C TYR A 65 -6.36 -4.97 6.21
N TRP A 66 -6.16 -4.26 7.31
CA TRP A 66 -4.97 -3.45 7.54
C TRP A 66 -3.70 -4.30 7.60
N LEU A 67 -3.74 -5.44 8.30
CA LEU A 67 -2.60 -6.35 8.37
C LEU A 67 -2.21 -6.88 6.98
N LEU A 68 -3.19 -7.26 6.14
CA LEU A 68 -2.95 -7.69 4.76
C LEU A 68 -2.39 -6.55 3.90
N LEU A 69 -2.85 -5.32 4.11
CA LEU A 69 -2.37 -4.14 3.40
C LEU A 69 -0.92 -3.82 3.79
N TYR A 70 -0.57 -3.86 5.08
CA TYR A 70 0.82 -3.68 5.53
C TYR A 70 1.75 -4.80 5.04
N ALA A 71 1.29 -6.06 5.05
CA ALA A 71 2.05 -7.17 4.51
C ALA A 71 2.31 -7.02 3.02
N GLY A 72 1.27 -6.66 2.24
CA GLY A 72 1.41 -6.38 0.82
C GLY A 72 2.32 -5.17 0.55
N TYR A 73 2.31 -4.19 1.44
CA TYR A 73 3.13 -2.99 1.33
C TYR A 73 4.62 -3.29 1.55
N ALA A 74 4.95 -4.04 2.61
CA ALA A 74 6.32 -4.47 2.85
C ALA A 74 6.87 -5.28 1.66
N PHE A 75 6.05 -6.18 1.11
CA PHE A 75 6.43 -6.98 -0.06
C PHE A 75 6.62 -6.13 -1.32
N SER A 76 5.73 -5.16 -1.56
CA SER A 76 5.84 -4.30 -2.74
C SER A 76 7.07 -3.39 -2.70
N ILE A 77 7.47 -2.89 -1.52
CA ILE A 77 8.73 -2.13 -1.35
C ILE A 77 9.95 -3.00 -1.67
N LEU A 78 9.97 -4.25 -1.21
CA LEU A 78 11.07 -5.18 -1.52
C LEU A 78 11.19 -5.46 -3.02
N LEU A 79 10.06 -5.69 -3.70
CA LEU A 79 10.04 -5.85 -5.15
C LEU A 79 10.48 -4.57 -5.86
N PHE A 80 10.00 -3.41 -5.42
CA PHE A 80 10.38 -2.10 -5.98
C PHE A 80 11.89 -1.87 -5.91
N TYR A 81 12.47 -2.10 -4.74
CA TYR A 81 13.92 -2.03 -4.55
C TYR A 81 14.66 -2.98 -5.49
N THR A 82 14.19 -4.23 -5.61
CA THR A 82 14.79 -5.25 -6.48
C THR A 82 14.76 -4.84 -7.95
N VAL A 83 13.65 -4.29 -8.43
CA VAL A 83 13.50 -3.83 -9.83
C VAL A 83 14.46 -2.68 -10.12
N LEU A 84 14.46 -1.64 -9.27
CA LEU A 84 15.37 -0.50 -9.47
C LEU A 84 16.84 -0.89 -9.35
N TYR A 85 17.14 -1.88 -8.49
CA TYR A 85 18.48 -2.43 -8.36
C TYR A 85 18.93 -3.13 -9.65
N MET A 86 18.05 -3.92 -10.29
CA MET A 86 18.36 -4.55 -11.58
C MET A 86 18.57 -3.53 -12.70
N ASP A 87 17.80 -2.43 -12.71
CA ASP A 87 17.97 -1.35 -13.68
C ASP A 87 19.32 -0.63 -13.50
N ILE A 88 19.74 -0.39 -12.26
CA ILE A 88 21.06 0.17 -11.96
C ILE A 88 22.20 -0.77 -12.37
N ASP A 89 22.09 -2.07 -12.10
CA ASP A 89 23.09 -3.06 -12.54
C ASP A 89 23.24 -3.08 -14.07
N ALA A 90 22.13 -2.90 -14.80
CA ALA A 90 22.17 -2.79 -16.26
C ALA A 90 22.85 -1.49 -16.75
N ALA A 91 22.68 -0.37 -16.03
CA ALA A 91 23.28 0.92 -16.36
C ALA A 91 24.72 1.10 -15.86
N ALA A 92 25.10 0.45 -14.75
CA ALA A 92 26.40 0.58 -14.10
C ALA A 92 27.56 -0.09 -14.87
N GLY A 93 27.26 -0.81 -15.95
CA GLY A 93 28.25 -1.27 -16.94
C GLY A 93 29.12 -0.14 -17.54
N GLU A 94 28.79 1.13 -17.27
CA GLU A 94 29.45 2.32 -17.80
C GLU A 94 30.46 3.03 -16.86
N GLY A 95 30.82 2.45 -15.70
CA GLY A 95 32.03 2.87 -14.95
C GLY A 95 31.86 3.84 -13.78
N LEU A 96 30.67 3.92 -13.17
CA LEU A 96 30.46 4.60 -11.88
C LEU A 96 31.01 3.75 -10.70
N PRO A 97 31.53 4.36 -9.61
CA PRO A 97 31.89 3.60 -8.42
C PRO A 97 30.63 2.95 -7.83
N PRO A 98 30.58 1.61 -7.71
CA PRO A 98 29.35 0.89 -7.42
C PRO A 98 28.70 1.35 -6.11
N GLY A 99 29.49 1.64 -5.08
CA GLY A 99 28.99 1.91 -3.73
C GLY A 99 28.08 3.14 -3.60
N GLU A 100 28.33 4.22 -4.34
CA GLU A 100 27.56 5.48 -4.21
C GLU A 100 26.16 5.34 -4.82
N VAL A 101 26.05 4.70 -5.99
CA VAL A 101 24.77 4.54 -6.70
C VAL A 101 23.80 3.63 -5.94
N TYR A 102 24.30 2.53 -5.35
CA TYR A 102 23.44 1.66 -4.52
C TYR A 102 23.01 2.33 -3.22
N TRP A 103 23.86 3.18 -2.64
CA TRP A 103 23.52 3.94 -1.44
C TRP A 103 22.42 4.96 -1.71
N ASP A 104 22.52 5.70 -2.82
CA ASP A 104 21.51 6.66 -3.24
C ASP A 104 20.18 5.98 -3.54
N LEU A 105 20.19 4.82 -4.22
CA LEU A 105 19.00 4.01 -4.42
C LEU A 105 18.36 3.59 -3.09
N PHE A 106 19.17 3.05 -2.17
CA PHE A 106 18.69 2.64 -0.86
C PHE A 106 18.05 3.81 -0.11
N LEU A 107 18.72 4.96 -0.07
CA LEU A 107 18.22 6.15 0.61
C LEU A 107 16.91 6.64 -0.01
N PHE A 108 16.83 6.66 -1.35
CA PHE A 108 15.63 7.04 -2.08
C PHE A 108 14.45 6.13 -1.74
N VAL A 109 14.63 4.81 -1.87
CA VAL A 109 13.58 3.83 -1.59
C VAL A 109 13.18 3.89 -0.11
N PHE A 110 14.13 4.07 0.81
CA PHE A 110 13.86 4.21 2.24
C PHE A 110 13.00 5.43 2.55
N ILE A 111 13.37 6.62 2.06
CA ILE A 111 12.62 7.85 2.30
C ILE A 111 11.22 7.74 1.69
N TYR A 112 11.13 7.24 0.46
CA TYR A 112 9.87 7.02 -0.23
C TYR A 112 8.95 6.07 0.55
N ALA A 113 9.50 4.94 1.01
CA ALA A 113 8.77 3.98 1.82
C ALA A 113 8.30 4.60 3.14
N PHE A 114 9.20 5.34 3.81
CA PHE A 114 8.86 5.99 5.07
C PHE A 114 7.73 7.00 4.92
N MET A 115 7.73 7.82 3.86
CA MET A 115 6.64 8.76 3.57
C MET A 115 5.31 8.05 3.31
N GLN A 116 5.32 6.96 2.54
CA GLN A 116 4.11 6.16 2.32
C GLN A 116 3.59 5.49 3.58
N LEU A 117 4.49 5.03 4.46
CA LEU A 117 4.12 4.46 5.75
C LEU A 117 3.43 5.50 6.63
N ILE A 118 3.93 6.75 6.67
CA ILE A 118 3.26 7.85 7.39
C ILE A 118 1.82 8.04 6.87
N ILE A 119 1.65 8.07 5.55
CA ILE A 119 0.32 8.19 4.92
C ILE A 119 -0.57 7.00 5.31
N PHE A 120 -0.06 5.77 5.25
CA PHE A 120 -0.82 4.58 5.67
C PHE A 120 -1.22 4.64 7.14
N CYS A 121 -0.33 5.07 8.03
CA CYS A 121 -0.65 5.25 9.44
C CYS A 121 -1.76 6.30 9.64
N PHE A 122 -1.69 7.43 8.95
CA PHE A 122 -2.75 8.45 8.99
C PHE A 122 -4.08 7.88 8.50
N LEU A 123 -4.09 7.20 7.36
CA LEU A 123 -5.29 6.58 6.79
C LEU A 123 -5.85 5.47 7.69
N HIS A 124 -5.00 4.71 8.38
CA HIS A 124 -5.41 3.71 9.36
C HIS A 124 -6.17 4.36 10.52
N ILE A 125 -5.64 5.45 11.07
CA ILE A 125 -6.29 6.19 12.15
C ILE A 125 -7.65 6.73 11.68
N VAL A 126 -7.70 7.37 10.50
CA VAL A 126 -8.94 7.94 9.95
C VAL A 126 -10.00 6.85 9.74
N THR A 127 -9.64 5.76 9.06
CA THR A 127 -10.57 4.65 8.80
C THR A 127 -11.00 3.93 10.09
N TYR A 128 -10.14 3.86 11.10
CA TYR A 128 -10.48 3.33 12.42
C TYR A 128 -11.53 4.20 13.12
N ILE A 129 -11.37 5.52 13.09
CA ILE A 129 -12.37 6.46 13.64
C ILE A 129 -13.71 6.27 12.94
N LEU A 130 -13.72 6.21 11.61
CA LEU A 130 -14.93 5.96 10.82
C LEU A 130 -15.57 4.62 11.19
N TYR A 131 -14.78 3.54 11.28
CA TYR A 131 -15.25 2.22 11.72
C TYR A 131 -15.97 2.28 13.07
N ARG A 132 -15.38 2.97 14.06
CA ARG A 132 -15.97 3.12 15.40
C ARG A 132 -17.27 3.92 15.36
N LEU A 133 -17.34 5.00 14.59
CA LEU A 133 -18.54 5.82 14.44
C LEU A 133 -19.69 5.03 13.79
N PHE A 134 -19.42 4.34 12.66
CA PHE A 134 -20.42 3.53 11.98
C PHE A 134 -20.96 2.41 12.87
N LYS A 135 -20.07 1.70 13.60
CA LYS A 135 -20.49 0.66 14.55
C LYS A 135 -21.42 1.21 15.63
N LYS A 136 -21.13 2.40 16.16
CA LYS A 136 -21.97 3.05 17.19
C LYS A 136 -23.34 3.45 16.63
N LEU A 137 -23.37 4.06 15.44
CA LEU A 137 -24.61 4.47 14.78
C LEU A 137 -25.51 3.27 14.45
N PHE A 138 -24.92 2.18 13.95
CA PHE A 138 -25.67 0.96 13.66
C PHE A 138 -26.30 0.34 14.93
N LEU A 139 -25.55 0.28 16.03
CA LEU A 139 -26.07 -0.22 17.32
C LEU A 139 -27.22 0.66 17.87
N LEU A 140 -27.11 1.98 17.73
CA LEU A 140 -28.17 2.91 18.11
C LEU A 140 -29.43 2.71 17.26
N SER A 141 -29.27 2.55 15.95
CA SER A 141 -30.38 2.31 15.02
C SER A 141 -31.13 1.01 15.34
N VAL A 142 -30.43 -0.07 15.67
CA VAL A 142 -31.04 -1.36 16.01
C VAL A 142 -31.79 -1.28 17.35
N ASN A 143 -31.22 -0.60 18.34
CA ASN A 143 -31.85 -0.44 19.65
C ASN A 143 -33.05 0.52 19.62
N SER A 144 -33.13 1.46 18.67
CA SER A 144 -34.30 2.33 18.48
C SER A 144 -35.46 1.67 17.73
N SER A 145 -35.24 0.48 17.16
CA SER A 145 -36.24 -0.28 16.40
C SER A 145 -36.85 -1.47 17.17
N LEU A 146 -36.51 -1.61 18.46
CA LEU A 146 -37.08 -2.55 19.43
C LEU A 146 -37.92 -1.77 20.46
#